data_AF-A0A3B4EZW5-F1
#
_entry.id   AF-A0A3B4EZW5-F1
#
_cell.length_a   1.000
_cell.length_b   1.000
_cell.length_c   1.000
_cell.angle_alpha   90.00
_cell.angle_beta   90.00
_cell.angle_gamma   90.00
#
_symmetry.space_group_name_H-M   'P 1'
#
loop_
_entity.id
_entity.type
_entity.pdbx_description
1 polymer ?
#
loop_
_entity_poly.entity_id
_entity_poly.type
_entity_poly.pdbx_seq_one_letter_code
_entity_poly.pdbx_strand_id
1 'polypeptide(L)'
;KRHAQTTTKYVELIIVADNREVSRGQTSHHPLHLPFYRALNIRVALVGLEVWSDVDKCPITQDPFTTLHEFLDWRKVKLLPQKPHDNAQLISGVYFQGTTIGMAPIMSMCTAEQSGGIVMDHSDNPLGAAVTLAHELGHNFGMNHDTPERGCGCREGERGHNYGYYYSCL
;
A
#
# COMPACT_ATOMS: atom_id res chain seq x y z
N LYS A 1 12.49 -23.53 -15.21
CA LYS A 1 11.58 -22.46 -14.70
C LYS A 1 10.28 -22.52 -15.51
N ARG A 2 9.16 -23.01 -14.95
CA ARG A 2 7.86 -23.05 -15.65
C ARG A 2 7.24 -21.65 -15.70
N HIS A 3 6.55 -21.33 -16.81
CA HIS A 3 5.95 -20.02 -17.13
C HIS A 3 5.16 -19.39 -15.98
N ALA A 4 5.77 -18.45 -15.25
CA ALA A 4 5.04 -17.64 -14.26
C ALA A 4 4.09 -16.62 -14.93
N GLN A 5 4.38 -16.23 -16.17
CA GLN A 5 3.71 -15.12 -16.89
C GLN A 5 2.42 -15.50 -17.63
N THR A 6 2.12 -16.78 -17.85
CA THR A 6 0.96 -17.20 -18.66
C THR A 6 -0.33 -17.38 -17.85
N THR A 7 -0.26 -17.32 -16.52
CA THR A 7 -1.40 -17.52 -15.63
C THR A 7 -1.69 -16.25 -14.85
N THR A 8 -2.94 -15.82 -14.82
CA THR A 8 -3.36 -14.71 -13.97
C THR A 8 -3.16 -15.07 -12.49
N LYS A 9 -2.51 -14.17 -11.75
CA LYS A 9 -2.36 -14.25 -10.29
C LYS A 9 -3.39 -13.34 -9.62
N TYR A 10 -3.80 -13.73 -8.43
CA TYR A 10 -4.73 -12.97 -7.61
C TYR A 10 -4.07 -12.63 -6.29
N VAL A 11 -4.37 -11.46 -5.75
CA VAL A 11 -3.95 -11.04 -4.42
C VAL A 11 -5.18 -10.61 -3.64
N GLU A 12 -5.46 -11.29 -2.55
CA GLU A 12 -6.48 -10.94 -1.58
C GLU A 12 -5.95 -9.83 -0.66
N LEU A 13 -6.40 -8.60 -0.91
CA LEU A 13 -5.99 -7.41 -0.18
C LEU A 13 -7.02 -7.05 0.89
N ILE A 14 -6.54 -6.73 2.09
CA ILE A 14 -7.31 -5.98 3.09
C ILE A 14 -6.76 -4.57 3.18
N ILE A 15 -7.64 -3.58 3.12
CA ILE A 15 -7.28 -2.20 3.45
C ILE A 15 -7.69 -1.93 4.91
N VAL A 16 -6.82 -1.25 5.65
CA VAL A 16 -7.07 -0.83 7.03
C VAL A 16 -7.04 0.69 7.07
N ALA A 17 -8.07 1.33 7.63
CA ALA A 17 -8.13 2.78 7.83
C ALA A 17 -7.96 3.08 9.32
N ASP A 18 -6.93 3.87 9.66
CA ASP A 18 -6.68 4.27 11.06
C ASP A 18 -7.71 5.28 11.58
N ASN A 19 -7.71 5.52 12.89
CA ASN A 19 -8.67 6.39 13.54
C ASN A 19 -8.59 7.84 13.03
N ARG A 20 -7.38 8.31 12.70
CA ARG A 20 -7.17 9.65 12.16
C ARG A 20 -7.83 9.78 10.78
N GLU A 21 -7.67 8.79 9.92
CA GLU A 21 -8.26 8.73 8.59
C GLU A 21 -9.79 8.70 8.66
N VAL A 22 -10.34 7.93 9.60
CA VAL A 22 -11.78 7.92 9.89
C VAL A 22 -12.28 9.29 10.33
N SER A 23 -11.56 9.95 11.25
CA SER A 23 -11.95 11.27 11.76
C SER A 23 -11.97 12.36 10.68
N ARG A 24 -11.18 12.19 9.62
CA ARG A 24 -11.15 13.07 8.45
C ARG A 24 -12.31 12.80 7.48
N GLY A 25 -13.08 11.73 7.66
CA GLY A 25 -14.18 11.34 6.78
C GLY A 25 -13.73 10.73 5.45
N GLN A 26 -12.45 10.36 5.33
CA GLN A 26 -11.83 9.95 4.07
C GLN A 26 -12.01 8.44 3.75
N THR A 27 -12.63 7.67 4.64
CA THR A 27 -12.88 6.22 4.44
C THR A 27 -13.69 5.90 3.19
N SER A 28 -14.61 6.77 2.81
CA SER A 28 -15.43 6.62 1.61
C SER A 28 -14.65 6.77 0.29
N HIS A 29 -13.44 7.33 0.36
CA HIS A 29 -12.56 7.61 -0.77
C HIS A 29 -11.52 6.52 -1.03
N HIS A 30 -11.51 5.45 -0.22
CA HIS A 30 -10.51 4.38 -0.33
C HIS A 30 -10.65 3.60 -1.65
N PRO A 31 -9.54 3.21 -2.30
CA PRO A 31 -9.58 2.59 -3.61
C PRO A 31 -10.23 1.21 -3.55
N LEU A 32 -11.47 1.10 -4.00
CA LEU A 32 -12.18 -0.17 -4.18
C LEU A 32 -11.65 -0.98 -5.37
N HIS A 33 -10.85 -0.34 -6.24
CA HIS A 33 -10.28 -0.95 -7.43
C HIS A 33 -8.84 -0.50 -7.66
N LEU A 34 -7.92 -1.46 -7.83
CA LEU A 34 -6.50 -1.23 -8.07
C LEU A 34 -6.09 -1.88 -9.40
N PRO A 35 -6.37 -1.24 -10.56
CA PRO A 35 -6.12 -1.83 -11.88
C PRO A 35 -4.64 -1.80 -12.29
N PHE A 36 -3.76 -1.23 -11.45
CA PHE A 36 -2.37 -0.93 -11.75
C PHE A 36 -1.53 -2.14 -12.19
N TYR A 37 -1.87 -3.36 -11.74
CA TYR A 37 -1.09 -4.56 -12.03
C TYR A 37 -1.62 -5.45 -13.15
N ARG A 38 -2.64 -5.00 -13.90
CA ARG A 38 -3.23 -5.80 -14.99
C ARG A 38 -2.20 -6.17 -16.06
N ALA A 39 -1.27 -5.26 -16.38
CA ALA A 39 -0.20 -5.50 -17.35
C ALA A 39 0.78 -6.61 -16.92
N LEU A 40 0.85 -6.91 -15.62
CA LEU A 40 1.67 -7.99 -15.05
C LEU A 40 0.89 -9.30 -14.85
N ASN A 41 -0.34 -9.39 -15.39
CA ASN A 41 -1.26 -10.50 -15.15
C ASN A 41 -1.58 -10.74 -13.66
N ILE A 42 -1.58 -9.67 -12.85
CA ILE A 42 -1.98 -9.73 -11.43
C ILE A 42 -3.31 -8.97 -11.28
N ARG A 43 -4.24 -9.58 -10.54
CA ARG A 43 -5.52 -8.97 -10.16
C ARG A 43 -5.57 -8.82 -8.64
N VAL A 44 -5.63 -7.58 -8.18
CA VAL A 44 -5.80 -7.29 -6.75
C VAL A 44 -7.30 -7.29 -6.45
N ALA A 45 -7.73 -8.16 -5.55
CA ALA A 45 -9.09 -8.28 -5.08
C ALA A 45 -9.17 -7.70 -3.66
N LEU A 46 -9.97 -6.65 -3.47
CA LEU A 46 -10.27 -6.13 -2.15
C LEU A 46 -11.25 -7.10 -1.46
N VAL A 47 -10.77 -7.84 -0.47
CA VAL A 47 -11.56 -8.85 0.27
C VAL A 47 -11.98 -8.38 1.66
N GLY A 48 -11.45 -7.24 2.12
CA GLY A 48 -11.84 -6.66 3.39
C GLY A 48 -11.45 -5.19 3.53
N LEU A 49 -12.26 -4.46 4.29
CA LEU A 49 -11.98 -3.13 4.78
C LEU A 49 -12.12 -3.16 6.30
N GLU A 50 -11.03 -2.87 7.01
CA GLU A 50 -11.02 -2.74 8.47
C GLU A 50 -10.95 -1.26 8.83
N VAL A 51 -11.82 -0.80 9.73
CA VAL A 51 -11.94 0.63 10.07
C VAL A 51 -11.81 0.79 11.57
N TRP A 52 -10.81 1.55 12.02
CA TRP A 52 -10.54 1.78 13.45
C TRP A 52 -11.29 3.02 13.95
N SER A 53 -12.63 2.95 13.96
CA SER A 53 -13.49 4.09 14.27
C SER A 53 -13.44 4.56 15.73
N ASP A 54 -13.05 3.68 16.65
CA ASP A 54 -12.97 3.96 18.09
C ASP A 54 -11.56 4.39 18.51
N VAL A 55 -10.57 3.54 18.24
CA VAL A 55 -9.16 3.76 18.58
C VAL A 55 -8.28 2.89 17.69
N ASP A 56 -7.08 3.39 17.39
CA ASP A 56 -6.06 2.61 16.68
C ASP A 56 -5.74 1.30 17.39
N LYS A 57 -5.61 0.21 16.62
CA LYS A 57 -5.36 -1.13 17.18
C LYS A 57 -3.88 -1.46 17.36
N CYS A 58 -3.00 -0.58 16.87
CA CYS A 58 -1.57 -0.55 17.14
C CYS A 58 -1.09 0.90 17.16
N PRO A 59 0.10 1.21 17.70
CA PRO A 59 0.65 2.55 17.66
C PRO A 59 0.85 3.06 16.22
N ILE A 60 0.25 4.20 15.90
CA ILE A 60 0.49 4.95 14.66
C ILE A 60 1.24 6.22 15.02
N THR A 61 2.48 6.35 14.52
CA THR A 61 3.39 7.45 14.87
C THR A 61 3.85 8.18 13.62
N GLN A 62 4.50 9.33 13.79
CA GLN A 62 5.12 10.02 12.66
C GLN A 62 6.37 9.31 12.14
N ASP A 63 6.95 8.37 12.88
CA ASP A 63 8.03 7.52 12.36
C ASP A 63 7.43 6.38 11.53
N PRO A 64 7.66 6.35 10.20
CA PRO A 64 7.10 5.32 9.34
C PRO A 64 7.67 3.93 9.65
N PHE A 65 8.91 3.82 10.15
CA PHE A 65 9.50 2.52 10.49
C PHE A 65 8.79 1.88 11.68
N THR A 66 8.61 2.64 12.76
CA THR A 66 7.85 2.20 13.94
C THR A 66 6.42 1.83 13.55
N THR A 67 5.73 2.68 12.79
CA THR A 67 4.34 2.42 12.38
C THR A 67 4.22 1.16 11.52
N LEU A 68 5.11 0.95 10.55
CA LEU A 68 5.12 -0.25 9.72
C LEU A 68 5.35 -1.51 10.56
N HIS A 69 6.31 -1.47 11.48
CA HIS A 69 6.61 -2.59 12.36
C HIS A 69 5.39 -2.99 13.22
N GLU A 70 4.80 -2.02 13.91
CA GLU A 70 3.62 -2.24 14.77
C GLU A 70 2.40 -2.73 13.97
N PHE A 71 2.19 -2.18 12.77
CA PHE A 71 1.09 -2.60 11.90
C PHE A 71 1.26 -4.06 11.41
N LEU A 72 2.46 -4.45 11.00
CA LEU A 72 2.74 -5.80 10.54
C LEU A 72 2.65 -6.83 11.68
N ASP A 73 3.10 -6.48 12.88
CA ASP A 73 2.95 -7.32 14.07
C ASP A 73 1.46 -7.48 14.43
N TRP A 74 0.69 -6.38 14.44
CA TRP A 74 -0.75 -6.45 14.62
C TRP A 74 -1.44 -7.30 13.55
N ARG A 75 -1.07 -7.14 12.28
CA ARG A 75 -1.61 -7.94 11.16
C ARG A 75 -1.39 -9.42 11.44
N LYS A 76 -0.16 -9.81 11.80
CA LYS A 76 0.22 -11.20 12.07
C LYS A 76 -0.56 -11.78 13.24
N VAL A 77 -0.66 -11.07 14.36
CA VAL A 77 -1.19 -11.64 15.62
C VAL A 77 -2.69 -11.44 15.81
N LYS A 78 -3.29 -10.45 15.15
CA LYS A 78 -4.72 -10.12 15.29
C LYS A 78 -5.51 -10.34 14.00
N LEU A 79 -5.07 -9.79 12.88
CA LEU A 79 -5.87 -9.79 11.65
C LEU A 79 -5.84 -11.15 10.94
N LEU A 80 -4.65 -11.69 10.70
CA LEU A 80 -4.44 -12.92 9.93
C LEU A 80 -5.14 -14.14 10.52
N PRO A 81 -5.19 -14.36 11.86
CA PRO A 81 -5.95 -15.46 12.45
C PRO A 81 -7.47 -15.34 12.28
N GLN A 82 -8.00 -14.13 12.07
CA GLN A 82 -9.43 -13.89 11.97
C GLN A 82 -9.93 -13.84 10.52
N LYS A 83 -9.14 -13.25 9.63
CA LYS A 83 -9.48 -13.04 8.23
C LYS A 83 -8.28 -13.45 7.37
N PRO A 84 -8.31 -14.61 6.69
CA PRO A 84 -7.28 -14.98 5.73
C PRO A 84 -7.19 -13.94 4.62
N HIS A 85 -5.96 -13.54 4.27
CA HIS A 85 -5.67 -12.58 3.21
C HIS A 85 -4.18 -12.67 2.81
N ASP A 86 -3.85 -12.29 1.58
CA ASP A 86 -2.48 -12.32 1.07
C ASP A 86 -1.67 -11.12 1.55
N ASN A 87 -2.28 -9.93 1.59
CA ASN A 87 -1.61 -8.67 1.90
C ASN A 87 -2.55 -7.70 2.64
N ALA A 88 -2.01 -6.86 3.52
CA ALA A 88 -2.77 -5.78 4.14
C ALA A 88 -2.04 -4.43 4.03
N GLN A 89 -2.77 -3.38 3.67
CA GLN A 89 -2.24 -2.03 3.56
C GLN A 89 -2.97 -1.09 4.53
N LEU A 90 -2.22 -0.39 5.38
CA LEU A 90 -2.75 0.65 6.26
C LEU A 90 -2.78 1.98 5.51
N ILE A 91 -3.94 2.63 5.47
CA ILE A 91 -4.07 4.03 5.06
C ILE A 91 -4.25 4.85 6.34
N SER A 92 -3.36 5.82 6.52
CA SER A 92 -3.28 6.63 7.72
C SER A 92 -3.44 8.11 7.40
N GLY A 93 -4.23 8.79 8.23
CA GLY A 93 -4.32 10.25 8.19
C GLY A 93 -3.16 10.96 8.91
N VAL A 94 -2.19 10.22 9.46
CA VAL A 94 -1.01 10.76 10.16
C VAL A 94 0.07 11.17 9.16
N TYR A 95 0.64 12.35 9.37
CA TYR A 95 1.77 12.83 8.57
C TYR A 95 3.07 12.20 9.06
N PHE A 96 3.72 11.39 8.22
CA PHE A 96 5.03 10.80 8.52
C PHE A 96 6.15 11.84 8.38
N GLN A 97 7.23 11.65 9.13
CA GLN A 97 8.38 12.55 9.13
C GLN A 97 9.17 12.49 7.82
N GLY A 98 9.71 13.64 7.42
CA GLY A 98 10.52 13.77 6.21
C GLY A 98 9.67 13.81 4.95
N THR A 99 10.08 13.06 3.93
CA THR A 99 9.41 13.00 2.61
C THR A 99 8.71 11.66 2.38
N THR A 100 8.63 10.81 3.39
CA THR A 100 8.04 9.48 3.29
C THR A 100 6.51 9.59 3.26
N ILE A 101 5.90 9.07 2.20
CA ILE A 101 4.44 9.01 2.05
C ILE A 101 3.89 7.58 2.12
N GLY A 102 4.76 6.59 2.12
CA GLY A 102 4.44 5.17 2.25
C GLY A 102 5.68 4.35 2.57
N MET A 103 5.50 3.12 3.05
CA MET A 103 6.59 2.19 3.28
C MET A 103 6.10 0.74 3.28
N ALA A 104 6.85 -0.14 2.60
CA ALA A 104 6.58 -1.57 2.56
C ALA A 104 7.87 -2.41 2.46
N PRO A 105 7.91 -3.62 3.04
CA PRO A 105 9.01 -4.56 2.82
C PRO A 105 9.04 -5.07 1.38
N ILE A 106 10.25 -5.24 0.84
CA ILE A 106 10.44 -5.76 -0.52
C ILE A 106 10.33 -7.29 -0.53
N MET A 107 9.69 -7.86 -1.55
CA MET A 107 9.59 -9.31 -1.77
C MET A 107 8.91 -10.06 -0.61
N SER A 108 7.94 -9.44 0.04
CA SER A 108 7.28 -9.98 1.21
C SER A 108 5.86 -10.51 0.94
N MET A 109 5.38 -10.45 -0.30
CA MET A 109 4.05 -10.93 -0.67
C MET A 109 3.79 -12.36 -0.17
N CYS A 110 2.61 -12.57 0.41
CA CYS A 110 2.15 -13.83 1.04
C CYS A 110 2.95 -14.30 2.27
N THR A 111 3.94 -13.55 2.77
CA THR A 111 4.58 -13.86 4.05
C THR A 111 3.66 -13.52 5.23
N ALA A 112 3.71 -14.33 6.29
CA ALA A 112 2.90 -14.09 7.48
C ALA A 112 3.38 -12.83 8.23
N GLU A 113 4.68 -12.57 8.23
CA GLU A 113 5.33 -11.50 8.96
C GLU A 113 5.28 -10.15 8.24
N GLN A 114 5.48 -10.12 6.93
CA GLN A 114 5.88 -8.89 6.24
C GLN A 114 5.01 -8.52 5.03
N SER A 115 3.96 -9.29 4.72
CA SER A 115 3.08 -9.00 3.59
C SER A 115 2.10 -7.86 3.91
N GLY A 116 2.61 -6.64 3.81
CA GLY A 116 1.82 -5.43 3.96
C GLY A 116 2.65 -4.16 3.80
N GLY A 117 2.02 -3.03 4.07
CA GLY A 117 2.62 -1.70 3.98
C GLY A 117 1.77 -0.64 4.65
N ILE A 118 2.33 0.56 4.76
CA ILE A 118 1.67 1.75 5.29
C ILE A 118 1.67 2.84 4.22
N VAL A 119 0.59 3.61 4.18
CA VAL A 119 0.34 4.69 3.22
C VAL A 119 -0.20 5.89 3.99
N MET A 120 0.39 7.05 3.76
CA MET A 120 -0.13 8.33 4.23
C MET A 120 -1.19 8.83 3.24
N ASP A 121 -2.38 9.18 3.73
CA ASP A 121 -3.35 9.93 2.92
C ASP A 121 -2.94 11.41 2.86
N HIS A 122 -2.17 11.73 1.81
CA HIS A 122 -1.46 12.99 1.63
C HIS A 122 -2.13 13.99 0.68
N SER A 123 -3.32 13.65 0.15
CA SER A 123 -4.02 14.46 -0.84
C SER A 123 -5.53 14.38 -0.65
N ASP A 124 -6.24 15.48 -0.85
CA ASP A 124 -7.72 15.46 -0.92
C ASP A 124 -8.23 14.66 -2.14
N ASN A 125 -7.36 14.38 -3.12
CA ASN A 125 -7.68 13.52 -4.23
C ASN A 125 -7.44 12.05 -3.85
N PRO A 126 -8.46 11.17 -3.87
CA PRO A 126 -8.31 9.73 -3.56
C PRO A 126 -7.24 9.02 -4.38
N LEU A 127 -6.93 9.55 -5.58
CA LEU A 127 -5.89 9.00 -6.43
C LEU A 127 -4.50 9.08 -5.78
N GLY A 128 -4.24 10.07 -4.91
CA GLY A 128 -2.97 10.25 -4.22
C GLY A 128 -2.59 9.02 -3.38
N ALA A 129 -3.45 8.66 -2.43
CA ALA A 129 -3.27 7.46 -1.60
C ALA A 129 -3.32 6.16 -2.43
N ALA A 130 -4.18 6.09 -3.46
CA ALA A 130 -4.29 4.90 -4.30
C ALA A 130 -3.00 4.59 -5.08
N VAL A 131 -2.33 5.61 -5.62
CA VAL A 131 -1.04 5.44 -6.32
C VAL A 131 0.05 5.03 -5.32
N THR A 132 0.10 5.66 -4.15
CA THR A 132 1.06 5.27 -3.11
C THR A 132 0.83 3.84 -2.63
N LEU A 133 -0.43 3.40 -2.45
CA LEU A 133 -0.73 2.00 -2.13
C LEU A 133 -0.24 1.05 -3.23
N ALA A 134 -0.46 1.38 -4.50
CA ALA A 134 0.08 0.60 -5.62
C ALA A 134 1.61 0.65 -5.70
N HIS A 135 2.25 1.69 -5.19
CA HIS A 135 3.70 1.72 -5.03
C HIS A 135 4.13 0.70 -3.97
N GLU A 136 3.59 0.80 -2.77
CA GLU A 136 3.98 -0.07 -1.65
C GLU A 136 3.68 -1.55 -1.90
N LEU A 137 2.56 -1.85 -2.55
CA LEU A 137 2.24 -3.22 -2.95
C LEU A 137 3.21 -3.74 -4.05
N GLY A 138 3.78 -2.84 -4.87
CA GLY A 138 4.84 -3.15 -5.82
C GLY A 138 6.13 -3.59 -5.14
N HIS A 139 6.51 -2.92 -4.05
CA HIS A 139 7.61 -3.39 -3.19
C HIS A 139 7.33 -4.78 -2.65
N ASN A 140 6.13 -5.06 -2.13
CA ASN A 140 5.80 -6.41 -1.66
C ASN A 140 5.94 -7.48 -2.77
N PHE A 141 5.68 -7.14 -4.04
CA PHE A 141 5.93 -8.02 -5.20
C PHE A 141 7.42 -8.18 -5.57
N GLY A 142 8.32 -7.42 -4.94
CA GLY A 142 9.76 -7.46 -5.19
C GLY A 142 10.28 -6.35 -6.11
N MET A 143 9.44 -5.36 -6.45
CA MET A 143 9.89 -4.23 -7.25
C MET A 143 10.76 -3.28 -6.42
N ASN A 144 11.66 -2.61 -7.10
CA ASN A 144 12.59 -1.65 -6.52
C ASN A 144 12.39 -0.33 -7.26
N HIS A 145 12.74 0.79 -6.63
CA HIS A 145 12.68 2.08 -7.32
C HIS A 145 13.39 2.06 -8.67
N ASP A 146 12.77 2.71 -9.64
CA ASP A 146 13.38 3.05 -10.89
C ASP A 146 14.62 3.90 -10.66
N THR A 147 15.68 3.60 -11.41
CA THR A 147 16.89 4.42 -11.40
C THR A 147 17.34 4.68 -12.84
N PRO A 148 17.95 5.84 -13.14
CA PRO A 148 18.47 6.11 -14.47
C PRO A 148 19.44 5.03 -14.97
N GLU A 149 20.21 4.43 -14.06
CA GLU A 149 21.19 3.37 -14.36
C GLU A 149 20.52 2.07 -14.84
N ARG A 150 19.25 1.85 -14.47
CA ARG A 150 18.47 0.70 -14.96
C ARG A 150 17.82 0.96 -16.32
N GLY A 151 17.97 2.16 -16.87
CA GLY A 151 17.30 2.57 -18.10
C GLY A 151 15.78 2.66 -17.95
N CYS A 152 15.28 2.67 -16.71
CA CYS A 152 13.87 2.87 -16.42
C CYS A 152 13.55 4.36 -16.48
N GLY A 153 12.42 4.70 -17.10
CA GLY A 153 11.97 6.07 -17.19
C GLY A 153 10.47 6.09 -17.46
N CYS A 154 9.74 6.78 -16.58
CA CYS A 154 8.35 7.08 -16.82
C CYS A 154 8.22 8.15 -17.92
N ARG A 155 7.42 7.85 -18.95
CA ARG A 155 7.15 8.80 -20.05
C ARG A 155 6.57 10.09 -19.45
N GLU A 156 6.91 11.25 -20.00
CA GLU A 156 6.48 12.56 -19.48
C GLU A 156 4.95 12.76 -19.39
N GLY A 157 4.15 11.87 -19.98
CA GLY A 157 2.68 11.83 -19.81
C GLY A 157 2.16 10.96 -18.65
N GLU A 158 3.04 10.23 -17.96
CA GLU A 158 2.75 9.39 -16.77
C GLU A 158 3.34 10.00 -15.48
N ARG A 159 4.22 11.01 -15.61
CA ARG A 159 4.50 11.95 -14.53
C ARG A 159 3.32 12.91 -14.47
N GLY A 160 2.57 12.91 -13.37
CA GLY A 160 1.47 13.84 -13.13
C GLY A 160 1.93 15.29 -13.12
N HIS A 161 2.07 15.89 -14.30
CA HIS A 161 2.25 17.32 -14.51
C HIS A 161 0.93 18.02 -14.19
N ASN A 162 0.65 18.18 -12.89
CA ASN A 162 -0.17 19.28 -12.35
C ASN A 162 -0.12 19.42 -10.83
N TYR A 163 0.53 18.53 -10.08
CA TYR A 163 0.37 18.52 -8.61
C TYR A 163 1.65 18.46 -7.77
N GLY A 164 2.86 18.48 -8.35
CA GLY A 164 4.09 18.65 -7.56
C GLY A 164 4.49 17.46 -6.66
N TYR A 165 3.92 16.27 -6.88
CA TYR A 165 4.26 15.06 -6.13
C TYR A 165 5.19 14.16 -6.94
N TYR A 166 6.36 13.83 -6.37
CA TYR A 166 7.26 12.81 -6.89
C TYR A 166 6.66 11.43 -6.61
N TYR A 167 5.88 10.89 -7.54
CA TYR A 167 5.64 9.45 -7.55
C TYR A 167 6.93 8.79 -8.03
N SER A 168 7.65 8.08 -7.15
CA SER A 168 8.72 7.21 -7.62
C SER A 168 8.06 6.10 -8.44
N CYS A 169 8.55 5.87 -9.64
CA CYS A 169 8.14 4.72 -10.43
C CYS A 169 8.89 3.47 -9.93
N LEU A 170 8.25 2.30 -10.06
CA LEU A 170 8.75 0.96 -9.74
C LEU A 170 8.85 0.08 -10.99
#